data_AF-A0A0F7ZY11-F1
#
_entry.id   AF-A0A0F7ZY11-F1
#
_cell.length_a   1.000
_cell.length_b   1.000
_cell.length_c   1.000
_cell.angle_alpha   90.00
_cell.angle_beta   90.00
_cell.angle_gamma   90.00
#
_symmetry.space_group_name_H-M   'P 1'
#
loop_
_entity.id
_entity.type
_entity.pdbx_description
1 polymer ?
#
loop_
_entity_poly.entity_id
_entity_poly.type
_entity_poly.pdbx_seq_one_letter_code
_entity_poly.pdbx_strand_id
1 'polypeptide(L)'
;MDPVLRNTLRYTISAREYAVLHKYILSRSRVLRRSAPGPATVDKALARPGGDDYNARAVRHALRVFAATWRQCRCRRAEAAFLQVAAYAPAVGASLAGLALGVFPAQQLRVSIAIYMLFRALDFGWNACEADGLIWGTHNGRKRERPWWFGSWMLQPLSFGQLLHACVFDRDCFPETYGNFIFNKSTAYLHKRPEDWPGQMAWPKIYEIVDSLAQMAHLNWPAYVSPTLFPNKEVLPASLKTVAPLTSRAHPLITSLSCATLHPSDPSCLRTYLTFWLNSFPPFARFFLIVGSAMTVPRLRTLYNYPFATAQRVVARALGLSTFATGAISTAWASICFFQTYLPRHVLATQRFFLGGFLAGLWAWVERRSGRGIFLHSARASVDSLWKVGVKRRWWKAMKGGDVWVFVLALMVTGVVYERDARAIRERPWRQGVSWVRGEGWRDWGVDGESDDEADDVKDKDE
;
A
#
# COMPACT_ATOMS: atom_id res chain seq x y z
N MET A 1 2.90 46.14 -4.28
CA MET A 1 3.35 44.84 -4.84
C MET A 1 2.25 43.84 -4.61
N ASP A 2 1.80 43.18 -5.67
CA ASP A 2 0.80 42.11 -5.62
C ASP A 2 1.33 40.91 -4.79
N PRO A 3 0.52 40.23 -3.95
CA PRO A 3 0.98 39.13 -3.09
C PRO A 3 1.55 37.94 -3.87
N VAL A 4 1.00 37.67 -5.06
CA VAL A 4 1.47 36.62 -5.96
C VAL A 4 2.86 36.96 -6.48
N LEU A 5 3.07 38.19 -6.97
CA LEU A 5 4.37 38.68 -7.44
C LEU A 5 5.44 38.70 -6.33
N ARG A 6 5.03 39.03 -5.09
CA ARG A 6 5.93 39.00 -3.93
C ARG A 6 6.41 37.57 -3.63
N ASN A 7 5.51 36.60 -3.67
CA ASN A 7 5.86 35.20 -3.45
C ASN A 7 6.72 34.63 -4.58
N THR A 8 6.39 34.91 -5.84
CA THR A 8 7.20 34.45 -6.98
C THR A 8 8.60 35.04 -6.94
N LEU A 9 8.77 36.34 -6.67
CA LEU A 9 10.09 36.95 -6.51
C LEU A 9 10.88 36.33 -5.35
N ARG A 10 10.22 36.02 -4.22
CA ARG A 10 10.87 35.39 -3.07
C ARG A 10 11.47 34.03 -3.40
N TYR A 11 10.77 33.21 -4.19
CA TYR A 11 11.23 31.87 -4.54
C TYR A 11 12.16 31.83 -5.76
N THR A 12 12.26 32.91 -6.54
CA THR A 12 13.05 32.94 -7.77
C THR A 12 14.34 33.76 -7.69
N ILE A 13 14.34 34.89 -6.98
CA ILE A 13 15.46 35.86 -6.99
C ILE A 13 15.79 36.30 -5.55
N SER A 14 17.09 36.43 -5.23
CA SER A 14 17.52 37.01 -3.94
C SER A 14 17.54 38.55 -3.98
N ALA A 15 17.43 39.23 -2.84
CA ALA A 15 17.47 40.71 -2.78
C ALA A 15 18.78 41.29 -3.38
N ARG A 16 19.91 40.61 -3.18
CA ARG A 16 21.21 40.98 -3.77
C ARG A 16 21.23 40.82 -5.30
N GLU A 17 20.64 39.74 -5.81
CA GLU A 17 20.51 39.52 -7.26
C GLU A 17 19.55 40.51 -7.90
N TYR A 18 18.46 40.86 -7.22
CA TYR A 18 17.56 41.91 -7.67
C TYR A 18 18.26 43.27 -7.74
N ALA A 19 19.14 43.59 -6.78
CA ALA A 19 19.91 44.84 -6.82
C ALA A 19 20.85 44.93 -8.04
N VAL A 20 21.47 43.81 -8.43
CA VAL A 20 22.30 43.72 -9.64
C VAL A 20 21.44 43.80 -10.90
N LEU A 21 20.32 43.08 -10.93
CA LEU A 21 19.36 43.11 -12.04
C LEU A 21 18.76 44.51 -12.22
N HIS A 22 18.48 45.21 -11.13
CA HIS A 22 17.96 46.57 -11.13
C HIS A 22 18.97 47.54 -11.74
N LYS A 23 20.27 47.45 -11.36
CA LYS A 23 21.33 48.24 -12.00
C LYS A 23 21.43 47.98 -13.51
N TYR A 24 21.29 46.71 -13.91
CA TYR A 24 21.33 46.31 -15.31
C TYR A 24 20.11 46.77 -16.12
N ILE A 25 18.90 46.73 -15.53
CA ILE A 25 17.67 47.23 -16.16
C ILE A 25 17.73 48.75 -16.35
N LEU A 26 18.27 49.47 -15.36
CA LEU A 26 18.46 50.92 -15.39
C LEU A 26 19.48 51.35 -16.46
N SER A 27 20.53 50.56 -16.69
CA SER A 27 21.54 50.86 -17.73
C SER A 27 21.02 50.61 -19.14
N ARG A 28 20.05 49.69 -19.32
CA ARG A 28 19.65 49.22 -20.65
C ARG A 28 18.33 49.80 -21.15
N SER A 29 17.47 50.34 -20.27
CA SER A 29 16.15 50.82 -20.69
C SER A 29 15.66 52.03 -19.88
N ARG A 30 15.25 53.09 -20.59
CA ARG A 30 14.67 54.30 -19.97
C ARG A 30 13.19 54.13 -19.57
N VAL A 31 12.49 53.18 -20.20
CA VAL A 31 11.05 52.91 -19.95
C VAL A 31 10.86 52.18 -18.62
N LEU A 32 11.62 51.11 -18.36
CA LEU A 32 11.51 50.35 -17.11
C LEU A 32 12.06 51.10 -15.89
N ARG A 33 12.89 52.13 -16.10
CA ARG A 33 13.40 53.01 -15.03
C ARG A 33 12.28 53.74 -14.27
N ARG A 34 11.13 54.01 -14.91
CA ARG A 34 9.99 54.68 -14.27
C ARG A 34 9.08 53.73 -13.48
N SER A 35 9.17 52.42 -13.71
CA SER A 35 8.23 51.43 -13.17
C SER A 35 8.89 50.35 -12.29
N ALA A 36 10.22 50.25 -12.28
CA ALA A 36 10.93 49.26 -11.48
C ALA A 36 11.00 49.66 -10.00
N PRO A 37 10.55 48.81 -9.06
CA PRO A 37 10.64 49.11 -7.63
C PRO A 37 12.10 49.14 -7.16
N GLY A 38 12.41 50.08 -6.27
CA GLY A 38 13.76 50.24 -5.71
C GLY A 38 14.23 49.02 -4.91
N PRO A 39 15.55 48.73 -4.88
CA PRO A 39 16.08 47.53 -4.25
C PRO A 39 15.80 47.45 -2.74
N ALA A 40 15.81 48.59 -2.03
CA ALA A 40 15.45 48.63 -0.60
C ALA A 40 13.97 48.28 -0.34
N THR A 41 13.08 48.68 -1.25
CA THR A 41 11.64 48.35 -1.19
C THR A 41 11.39 46.87 -1.42
N VAL A 42 12.16 46.25 -2.33
CA VAL A 42 12.08 44.81 -2.60
C VAL A 42 12.70 44.00 -1.47
N ASP A 43 13.84 44.41 -0.91
CA ASP A 43 14.46 43.74 0.23
C ASP A 43 13.52 43.70 1.45
N LYS A 44 12.87 44.84 1.76
CA LYS A 44 11.85 44.92 2.81
C LYS A 44 10.58 44.11 2.50
N ALA A 45 10.22 43.96 1.23
CA ALA A 45 9.08 43.15 0.80
C ALA A 45 9.37 41.64 0.80
N LEU A 46 10.63 41.24 0.70
CA LEU A 46 11.10 39.85 0.75
C LEU A 46 11.44 39.39 2.17
N ALA A 47 11.81 40.31 3.06
CA ALA A 47 12.06 40.03 4.47
C ALA A 47 10.78 39.65 5.23
N ARG A 48 10.82 38.53 5.97
CA ARG A 48 9.76 38.13 6.90
C ARG A 48 10.13 38.56 8.32
N PRO A 49 9.23 39.15 9.12
CA PRO A 49 9.48 39.35 10.54
C PRO A 49 9.55 37.97 11.23
N GLY A 50 10.72 37.61 11.77
CA GLY A 50 10.87 36.51 12.74
C GLY A 50 10.94 35.07 12.24
N GLY A 51 11.29 34.79 10.97
CA GLY A 51 11.44 33.40 10.50
C GLY A 51 12.57 33.20 9.48
N ASP A 52 13.31 32.09 9.61
CA ASP A 52 14.43 31.74 8.73
C ASP A 52 13.97 31.39 7.30
N ASP A 53 14.74 31.84 6.31
CA ASP A 53 14.42 31.86 4.88
C ASP A 53 14.91 30.59 4.15
N TYR A 54 15.14 29.51 4.92
CA TYR A 54 15.72 28.25 4.47
C TYR A 54 15.02 27.64 3.25
N ASN A 55 13.68 27.55 3.29
CA ASN A 55 12.90 26.96 2.19
C ASN A 55 13.03 27.77 0.90
N ALA A 56 13.05 29.10 0.99
CA ALA A 56 13.23 29.97 -0.18
C ALA A 56 14.67 29.87 -0.73
N ARG A 57 15.68 29.76 0.14
CA ARG A 57 17.06 29.51 -0.27
C ARG A 57 17.20 28.15 -0.96
N ALA A 58 16.65 27.09 -0.38
CA ALA A 58 16.68 25.74 -0.94
C ALA A 58 16.04 25.69 -2.34
N VAL A 59 14.87 26.31 -2.53
CA VAL A 59 14.21 26.40 -3.84
C VAL A 59 15.06 27.16 -4.85
N ARG A 60 15.65 28.30 -4.48
CA ARG A 60 16.54 29.07 -5.38
C ARG A 60 17.79 28.28 -5.78
N HIS A 61 18.41 27.57 -4.83
CA HIS A 61 19.56 26.72 -5.12
C HIS A 61 19.17 25.55 -6.03
N ALA A 62 18.03 24.89 -5.79
CA ALA A 62 17.50 23.83 -6.65
C ALA A 62 17.22 24.33 -8.08
N LEU A 63 16.62 25.52 -8.23
CA LEU A 63 16.34 26.15 -9.52
C LEU A 63 17.62 26.48 -10.29
N ARG A 64 18.68 26.94 -9.59
CA ARG A 64 19.99 27.24 -10.19
C ARG A 64 20.75 25.98 -10.58
N VAL A 65 20.71 24.95 -9.73
CA VAL A 65 21.27 23.64 -10.05
C VAL A 65 20.56 23.10 -11.29
N PHE A 66 19.22 23.09 -11.32
CA PHE A 66 18.43 22.67 -12.46
C PHE A 66 18.75 23.46 -13.74
N ALA A 67 18.82 24.78 -13.67
CA ALA A 67 19.15 25.60 -14.83
C ALA A 67 20.60 25.40 -15.31
N ALA A 68 21.53 25.15 -14.39
CA ALA A 68 22.93 24.87 -14.69
C ALA A 68 23.11 23.48 -15.31
N THR A 69 22.51 22.43 -14.74
CA THR A 69 22.51 21.09 -15.36
C THR A 69 21.77 21.09 -16.70
N TRP A 70 20.65 21.80 -16.81
CA TRP A 70 19.91 21.92 -18.06
C TRP A 70 20.73 22.62 -19.16
N ARG A 71 21.39 23.75 -18.83
CA ARG A 71 22.29 24.43 -19.78
C ARG A 71 23.51 23.58 -20.14
N GLN A 72 24.08 22.87 -19.16
CA GLN A 72 25.22 21.99 -19.37
C GLN A 72 24.87 20.82 -20.31
N CYS A 73 23.69 20.20 -20.14
CA CYS A 73 23.20 19.14 -21.01
C CYS A 73 22.87 19.63 -22.43
N ARG A 74 22.52 20.92 -22.60
CA ARG A 74 22.10 21.46 -23.90
C ARG A 74 23.25 22.07 -24.73
N CYS A 75 24.41 22.35 -24.15
CA CYS A 75 25.43 23.21 -24.76
C CYS A 75 26.83 22.59 -24.99
N ARG A 76 26.97 21.26 -25.15
CA ARG A 76 28.01 20.61 -25.99
C ARG A 76 28.03 19.08 -25.79
N ARG A 77 28.43 18.34 -26.84
CA ARG A 77 28.79 16.90 -26.83
C ARG A 77 29.57 16.56 -25.56
N ALA A 78 28.92 15.87 -24.63
CA ALA A 78 29.57 15.29 -23.48
C ALA A 78 29.37 13.78 -23.60
N GLU A 79 30.28 13.08 -24.26
CA GLU A 79 30.35 11.62 -24.10
C GLU A 79 31.15 11.30 -22.82
N ALA A 80 32.21 12.07 -22.53
CA ALA A 80 33.09 11.82 -21.38
C ALA A 80 32.49 12.21 -20.01
N ALA A 81 31.77 13.33 -19.88
CA ALA A 81 31.10 13.68 -18.63
C ALA A 81 29.80 12.88 -18.43
N PHE A 82 29.19 12.44 -19.53
CA PHE A 82 28.01 11.58 -19.51
C PHE A 82 28.39 10.15 -19.16
N LEU A 83 29.61 9.68 -19.38
CA LEU A 83 30.07 8.37 -18.89
C LEU A 83 30.19 8.32 -17.34
N GLN A 84 30.66 9.39 -16.69
CA GLN A 84 30.67 9.46 -15.22
C GLN A 84 29.30 9.80 -14.62
N VAL A 85 28.53 10.68 -15.28
CA VAL A 85 27.15 10.99 -14.87
C VAL A 85 26.19 9.84 -15.20
N ALA A 86 26.47 8.98 -16.18
CA ALA A 86 25.66 7.80 -16.53
C ALA A 86 25.63 6.80 -15.39
N ALA A 87 26.79 6.50 -14.78
CA ALA A 87 26.86 5.60 -13.63
C ALA A 87 26.04 6.11 -12.43
N TYR A 88 25.93 7.43 -12.27
CA TYR A 88 25.14 8.05 -11.20
C TYR A 88 23.79 8.60 -11.66
N ALA A 89 23.40 8.41 -12.92
CA ALA A 89 22.17 8.95 -13.48
C ALA A 89 20.93 8.42 -12.74
N PRO A 90 20.85 7.14 -12.35
CA PRO A 90 19.79 6.64 -11.47
C PRO A 90 19.70 7.39 -10.15
N ALA A 91 20.84 7.65 -9.51
CA ALA A 91 20.89 8.29 -8.19
C ALA A 91 20.52 9.78 -8.26
N VAL A 92 21.01 10.49 -9.28
CA VAL A 92 20.70 11.91 -9.50
C VAL A 92 19.23 12.09 -9.89
N GLY A 93 18.72 11.26 -10.82
CA GLY A 93 17.31 11.28 -11.22
C GLY A 93 16.37 10.95 -10.06
N ALA A 94 16.70 9.91 -9.28
CA ALA A 94 15.95 9.55 -8.08
C ALA A 94 15.94 10.68 -7.04
N SER A 95 17.07 11.34 -6.81
CA SER A 95 17.18 12.47 -5.87
C SER A 95 16.33 13.65 -6.30
N LEU A 96 16.34 14.02 -7.59
CA LEU A 96 15.48 15.09 -8.14
C LEU A 96 13.99 14.73 -8.04
N ALA A 97 13.61 13.50 -8.37
CA ALA A 97 12.25 13.02 -8.23
C ALA A 97 11.79 13.01 -6.76
N GLY A 98 12.69 12.65 -5.84
CA GLY A 98 12.46 12.72 -4.40
C GLY A 98 12.21 14.14 -3.92
N LEU A 99 13.01 15.11 -4.37
CA LEU A 99 12.77 16.53 -4.06
C LEU A 99 11.40 16.99 -4.59
N ALA A 100 11.02 16.60 -5.81
CA ALA A 100 9.72 16.91 -6.37
C ALA A 100 8.56 16.29 -5.55
N LEU A 101 8.70 15.03 -5.11
CA LEU A 101 7.73 14.40 -4.21
C LEU A 101 7.68 15.09 -2.85
N GLY A 102 8.82 15.54 -2.32
CA GLY A 102 8.90 16.27 -1.05
C GLY A 102 8.17 17.60 -1.05
N VAL A 103 8.10 18.29 -2.21
CA VAL A 103 7.32 19.52 -2.39
C VAL A 103 5.82 19.25 -2.35
N PHE A 104 5.37 18.03 -2.64
CA PHE A 104 3.95 17.69 -2.66
C PHE A 104 3.35 17.77 -1.25
N PRO A 105 2.26 18.53 -1.02
CA PRO A 105 1.77 18.82 0.34
C PRO A 105 1.03 17.66 1.00
N ALA A 106 0.50 16.69 0.24
CA ALA A 106 -0.33 15.62 0.78
C ALA A 106 0.50 14.42 1.29
N GLN A 107 0.79 14.42 2.59
CA GLN A 107 1.66 13.43 3.24
C GLN A 107 1.19 11.96 3.07
N GLN A 108 -0.12 11.67 3.16
CA GLN A 108 -0.63 10.30 3.00
C GLN A 108 -0.44 9.75 1.58
N LEU A 109 -0.57 10.61 0.57
CA LEU A 109 -0.31 10.23 -0.82
C LEU A 109 1.18 9.97 -1.05
N ARG A 110 2.07 10.80 -0.48
CA ARG A 110 3.52 10.57 -0.56
C ARG A 110 3.94 9.23 0.03
N VAL A 111 3.42 8.89 1.21
CA VAL A 111 3.68 7.59 1.87
C VAL A 111 3.19 6.44 1.00
N SER A 112 1.97 6.55 0.47
CA SER A 112 1.39 5.52 -0.41
C SER A 112 2.21 5.31 -1.68
N ILE A 113 2.69 6.40 -2.31
CA ILE A 113 3.56 6.35 -3.48
C ILE A 113 4.92 5.75 -3.12
N ALA A 114 5.51 6.16 -2.01
CA ALA A 114 6.80 5.63 -1.54
C ALA A 114 6.73 4.12 -1.28
N ILE A 115 5.69 3.64 -0.58
CA ILE A 115 5.47 2.22 -0.33
C ILE A 115 5.20 1.47 -1.64
N TYR A 116 4.40 2.04 -2.55
CA TYR A 116 4.16 1.45 -3.86
C TYR A 116 5.47 1.27 -4.64
N MET A 117 6.29 2.31 -4.71
CA MET A 117 7.58 2.28 -5.39
C MET A 117 8.56 1.32 -4.74
N LEU A 118 8.59 1.26 -3.40
CA LEU A 118 9.42 0.31 -2.67
C LEU A 118 9.08 -1.14 -3.06
N PHE A 119 7.79 -1.49 -3.04
CA PHE A 119 7.36 -2.83 -3.45
C PHE A 119 7.67 -3.13 -4.92
N ARG A 120 7.62 -2.13 -5.80
CA ARG A 120 8.05 -2.28 -7.20
C ARG A 120 9.55 -2.52 -7.32
N ALA A 121 10.35 -1.72 -6.63
CA ALA A 121 11.81 -1.86 -6.60
C ALA A 121 12.23 -3.24 -6.07
N LEU A 122 11.60 -3.72 -4.99
CA LEU A 122 11.82 -5.06 -4.44
C LEU A 122 11.42 -6.16 -5.42
N ASP A 123 10.32 -5.99 -6.14
CA ASP A 123 9.86 -6.93 -7.16
C ASP A 123 10.85 -7.02 -8.33
N PHE A 124 11.30 -5.87 -8.85
CA PHE A 124 12.30 -5.85 -9.91
C PHE A 124 13.64 -6.43 -9.45
N GLY A 125 14.09 -6.07 -8.25
CA GLY A 125 15.30 -6.64 -7.64
C GLY A 125 15.17 -8.16 -7.44
N TRP A 126 14.03 -8.64 -6.96
CA TRP A 126 13.77 -10.07 -6.85
C TRP A 126 13.82 -10.77 -8.21
N ASN A 127 13.20 -10.19 -9.24
CA ASN A 127 13.22 -10.77 -10.59
C ASN A 127 14.63 -10.81 -11.18
N ALA A 128 15.46 -9.79 -10.94
CA ALA A 128 16.86 -9.76 -11.38
C ALA A 128 17.68 -10.85 -10.66
N CYS A 129 17.57 -10.94 -9.33
CA CYS A 129 18.24 -11.98 -8.54
C CYS A 129 17.77 -13.39 -8.91
N GLU A 130 16.48 -13.56 -9.24
CA GLU A 130 15.92 -14.82 -9.71
C GLU A 130 16.46 -15.19 -11.10
N ALA A 131 16.53 -14.22 -12.02
CA ALA A 131 17.07 -14.40 -13.37
C ALA A 131 18.55 -14.80 -13.32
N ASP A 132 19.33 -14.25 -12.38
CA ASP A 132 20.74 -14.59 -12.17
C ASP A 132 20.94 -15.97 -11.50
N GLY A 133 19.88 -16.61 -11.01
CA GLY A 133 19.97 -17.89 -10.31
C GLY A 133 20.49 -17.80 -8.87
N LEU A 134 20.61 -16.58 -8.31
CA LEU A 134 21.09 -16.33 -6.95
C LEU A 134 20.13 -16.85 -5.88
N ILE A 135 18.83 -16.93 -6.18
CA ILE A 135 17.79 -17.29 -5.21
C ILE A 135 17.63 -18.81 -5.09
N TRP A 136 17.54 -19.50 -6.23
CA TRP A 136 17.23 -20.94 -6.27
C TRP A 136 18.47 -21.82 -6.47
N GLY A 137 19.62 -21.19 -6.75
CA GLY A 137 20.87 -21.86 -7.05
C GLY A 137 20.92 -22.43 -8.47
N THR A 138 22.09 -22.93 -8.82
CA THR A 138 22.36 -23.64 -10.07
C THR A 138 22.58 -25.12 -9.76
N HIS A 139 22.02 -25.99 -10.59
CA HIS A 139 22.25 -27.44 -10.53
C HIS A 139 22.71 -27.92 -11.91
N ASN A 140 23.90 -28.52 -11.98
CA ASN A 140 24.53 -28.96 -13.23
C ASN A 140 24.59 -27.87 -14.32
N GLY A 141 24.97 -26.65 -13.93
CA GLY A 141 25.05 -25.50 -14.85
C GLY A 141 23.69 -24.95 -15.30
N ARG A 142 22.56 -25.56 -14.93
CA ARG A 142 21.21 -25.06 -15.21
C ARG A 142 20.65 -24.33 -13.99
N LYS A 143 20.02 -23.18 -14.22
CA LYS A 143 19.36 -22.40 -13.17
C LYS A 143 18.15 -23.19 -12.66
N ARG A 144 18.03 -23.34 -11.34
CA ARG A 144 16.90 -24.06 -10.74
C ARG A 144 15.64 -23.23 -10.86
N GLU A 145 14.57 -23.85 -11.33
CA GLU A 145 13.27 -23.18 -11.41
C GLU A 145 12.65 -22.99 -10.02
N ARG A 146 11.81 -21.96 -9.92
CA ARG A 146 11.02 -21.65 -8.73
C ARG A 146 10.17 -22.86 -8.31
N PRO A 147 10.15 -23.26 -7.02
CA PRO A 147 9.25 -24.28 -6.53
C PRO A 147 7.78 -23.93 -6.79
N TRP A 148 6.98 -24.91 -7.21
CA TRP A 148 5.58 -24.73 -7.59
C TRP A 148 4.68 -24.17 -6.46
N TRP A 149 5.07 -24.38 -5.21
CA TRP A 149 4.34 -23.91 -4.02
C TRP A 149 4.75 -22.50 -3.60
N PHE A 150 5.92 -22.00 -4.02
CA PHE A 150 6.42 -20.69 -3.63
C PHE A 150 5.83 -19.60 -4.53
N GLY A 151 5.27 -18.56 -3.92
CA GLY A 151 4.70 -17.45 -4.69
C GLY A 151 4.26 -16.29 -3.82
N SER A 152 3.77 -15.24 -4.49
CA SER A 152 3.32 -14.00 -3.84
C SER A 152 2.17 -14.20 -2.85
N TRP A 153 1.45 -15.32 -2.92
CA TRP A 153 0.41 -15.70 -1.96
C TRP A 153 0.95 -15.85 -0.52
N MET A 154 2.23 -16.21 -0.35
CA MET A 154 2.86 -16.36 0.98
C MET A 154 3.00 -15.04 1.74
N LEU A 155 2.89 -13.89 1.05
CA LEU A 155 2.82 -12.60 1.71
C LEU A 155 1.50 -12.43 2.46
N GLN A 156 0.44 -13.14 2.04
CA GLN A 156 -0.90 -12.92 2.56
C GLN A 156 -1.07 -13.34 4.03
N PRO A 157 -0.59 -14.52 4.50
CA PRO A 157 -0.64 -14.88 5.92
C PRO A 157 -0.02 -13.82 6.82
N LEU A 158 1.18 -13.33 6.51
CA LEU A 158 1.83 -12.28 7.30
C LEU A 158 1.05 -10.96 7.21
N SER A 159 0.57 -10.62 6.02
CA SER A 159 -0.16 -9.38 5.78
C SER A 159 -1.46 -9.33 6.59
N PHE A 160 -2.26 -10.39 6.52
CA PHE A 160 -3.53 -10.51 7.24
C PHE A 160 -3.36 -10.72 8.73
N GLY A 161 -2.31 -11.44 9.17
CA GLY A 161 -1.96 -11.54 10.59
C GLY A 161 -1.76 -10.16 11.21
N GLN A 162 -0.91 -9.34 10.58
CA GLN A 162 -0.66 -7.99 11.07
C GLN A 162 -1.86 -7.06 10.93
N LEU A 163 -2.61 -7.15 9.83
CA LEU A 163 -3.81 -6.34 9.62
C LEU A 163 -4.91 -6.65 10.64
N LEU A 164 -5.14 -7.93 10.97
CA LEU A 164 -6.13 -8.32 11.99
C LEU A 164 -5.68 -7.88 13.39
N HIS A 165 -4.40 -8.04 13.71
CA HIS A 165 -3.83 -7.55 14.97
C HIS A 165 -3.98 -6.03 15.10
N ALA A 166 -3.64 -5.27 14.05
CA ALA A 166 -3.82 -3.81 14.03
C ALA A 166 -5.30 -3.40 14.10
N CYS A 167 -6.19 -4.11 13.40
CA CYS A 167 -7.63 -3.86 13.43
C CYS A 167 -8.21 -3.93 14.86
N VAL A 168 -7.73 -4.88 15.67
CA VAL A 168 -8.24 -5.12 17.03
C VAL A 168 -7.59 -4.20 18.07
N PHE A 169 -6.27 -4.06 18.06
CA PHE A 169 -5.57 -3.30 19.12
C PHE A 169 -5.25 -1.84 18.75
N ASP A 170 -5.11 -1.53 17.46
CA ASP A 170 -4.58 -0.26 16.97
C ASP A 170 -5.40 0.24 15.77
N ARG A 171 -6.72 0.42 15.98
CA ARG A 171 -7.70 0.79 14.95
C ARG A 171 -7.26 1.97 14.09
N ASP A 172 -6.68 3.01 14.68
CA ASP A 172 -6.28 4.23 13.95
C ASP A 172 -5.14 3.97 12.93
N CYS A 173 -4.46 2.83 13.05
CA CYS A 173 -3.40 2.39 12.14
C CYS A 173 -3.93 1.44 11.04
N PHE A 174 -5.21 1.07 11.08
CA PHE A 174 -5.81 0.12 10.14
C PHE A 174 -6.47 0.86 8.96
N PRO A 175 -6.28 0.39 7.70
CA PRO A 175 -6.88 1.04 6.53
C PRO A 175 -8.42 1.02 6.54
N GLU A 176 -9.03 2.21 6.54
CA GLU A 176 -10.49 2.39 6.62
C GLU A 176 -11.26 1.69 5.49
N THR A 177 -10.72 1.72 4.26
CA THR A 177 -11.36 1.09 3.09
C THR A 177 -11.49 -0.43 3.26
N TYR A 178 -10.46 -1.07 3.82
CA TYR A 178 -10.47 -2.48 4.17
C TYR A 178 -11.47 -2.77 5.28
N GLY A 179 -11.48 -1.95 6.34
CA GLY A 179 -12.40 -2.12 7.47
C GLY A 179 -13.85 -2.01 7.08
N ASN A 180 -14.22 -0.94 6.39
CA ASN A 180 -15.59 -0.72 5.95
C ASN A 180 -16.08 -1.87 5.04
N PHE A 181 -15.22 -2.38 4.16
CA PHE A 181 -15.56 -3.53 3.32
C PHE A 181 -15.81 -4.80 4.12
N ILE A 182 -14.92 -5.14 5.05
CA ILE A 182 -15.00 -6.36 5.87
C ILE A 182 -16.20 -6.29 6.83
N PHE A 183 -16.34 -5.19 7.58
CA PHE A 183 -17.37 -5.02 8.59
C PHE A 183 -18.78 -4.99 8.00
N ASN A 184 -18.96 -4.38 6.83
CA ASN A 184 -20.26 -4.38 6.15
C ASN A 184 -20.70 -5.78 5.68
N LYS A 185 -19.76 -6.70 5.51
CA LYS A 185 -20.01 -8.07 5.04
C LYS A 185 -19.95 -9.13 6.14
N SER A 186 -19.55 -8.76 7.36
CA SER A 186 -19.39 -9.69 8.49
C SER A 186 -20.58 -9.69 9.46
N THR A 187 -21.82 -9.52 8.96
CA THR A 187 -23.01 -9.32 9.80
C THR A 187 -23.40 -10.51 10.67
N ALA A 188 -22.94 -11.73 10.34
CA ALA A 188 -23.19 -12.92 11.18
C ALA A 188 -22.38 -12.93 12.48
N TYR A 189 -21.27 -12.20 12.53
CA TYR A 189 -20.42 -12.06 13.72
C TYR A 189 -20.60 -10.68 14.36
N LEU A 190 -20.70 -9.65 13.53
CA LEU A 190 -20.90 -8.25 13.94
C LEU A 190 -22.37 -7.88 13.76
N HIS A 191 -23.13 -8.08 14.82
CA HIS A 191 -24.57 -7.90 14.85
C HIS A 191 -24.94 -6.42 14.74
N LYS A 192 -25.69 -6.08 13.69
CA LYS A 192 -26.37 -4.78 13.61
C LYS A 192 -27.51 -4.72 14.63
N ARG A 193 -27.91 -3.50 14.96
CA ARG A 193 -29.06 -3.26 15.84
C ARG A 193 -30.30 -3.98 15.28
N PRO A 194 -30.94 -4.87 16.07
CA PRO A 194 -32.20 -5.50 15.68
C PRO A 194 -33.32 -4.48 15.53
N GLU A 195 -34.29 -4.74 14.66
CA GLU A 195 -35.45 -3.87 14.43
C GLU A 195 -36.33 -3.75 15.68
N ASP A 196 -36.47 -4.84 16.44
CA ASP A 196 -37.28 -4.91 17.67
C ASP A 196 -36.63 -4.27 18.91
N TRP A 197 -35.47 -3.61 18.76
CA TRP A 197 -34.71 -3.12 19.91
C TRP A 197 -35.19 -1.74 20.40
N PRO A 198 -35.56 -1.58 21.68
CA PRO A 198 -36.13 -0.34 22.21
C PRO A 198 -35.23 0.86 21.94
N GLY A 199 -35.83 1.95 21.44
CA GLY A 199 -35.17 3.21 21.06
C GLY A 199 -34.20 3.74 22.12
N GLN A 200 -34.59 3.62 23.39
CA GLN A 200 -33.90 4.17 24.55
C GLN A 200 -32.67 3.36 25.00
N MET A 201 -32.53 2.08 24.60
CA MET A 201 -31.38 1.26 25.01
C MET A 201 -30.24 1.36 24.00
N ALA A 202 -29.03 1.62 24.49
CA ALA A 202 -27.84 1.67 23.65
C ALA A 202 -27.53 0.29 23.03
N TRP A 203 -27.23 0.28 21.73
CA TRP A 203 -26.71 -0.90 21.03
C TRP A 203 -25.24 -0.66 20.70
N PRO A 204 -24.34 -1.64 20.96
CA PRO A 204 -22.92 -1.45 20.70
C PRO A 204 -22.65 -1.23 19.22
N LYS A 205 -21.82 -0.23 18.91
CA LYS A 205 -21.33 -0.03 17.54
C LYS A 205 -20.34 -1.13 17.17
N ILE A 206 -20.19 -1.41 15.87
CA ILE A 206 -19.29 -2.46 15.37
C ILE A 206 -17.86 -2.29 15.93
N TYR A 207 -17.35 -1.07 15.94
CA TYR A 207 -16.01 -0.78 16.47
C TYR A 207 -15.92 -1.01 17.99
N GLU A 208 -16.96 -0.71 18.76
CA GLU A 208 -16.99 -0.95 20.20
C GLU A 208 -16.99 -2.45 20.52
N ILE A 209 -17.59 -3.28 19.66
CA ILE A 209 -17.51 -4.75 19.76
C ILE A 209 -16.06 -5.20 19.56
N VAL A 210 -15.37 -4.68 18.54
CA VAL A 210 -13.96 -5.01 18.26
C VAL A 210 -13.04 -4.54 19.39
N ASP A 211 -13.25 -3.33 19.90
CA ASP A 211 -12.50 -2.80 21.05
C ASP A 211 -12.73 -3.66 22.31
N SER A 212 -13.95 -4.19 22.49
CA SER A 212 -14.25 -5.12 23.58
C SER A 212 -13.52 -6.46 23.43
N LEU A 213 -13.34 -6.98 22.21
CA LEU A 213 -12.52 -8.17 21.97
C LEU A 213 -11.04 -7.93 22.33
N ALA A 214 -10.51 -6.74 22.06
CA ALA A 214 -9.17 -6.35 22.48
C ALA A 214 -9.04 -6.35 24.01
N GLN A 215 -10.04 -5.77 24.71
CA GLN A 215 -10.10 -5.78 26.17
C GLN A 215 -10.21 -7.19 26.74
N MET A 216 -10.99 -8.08 26.13
CA MET A 216 -11.05 -9.50 26.53
C MET A 216 -9.69 -10.19 26.41
N ALA A 217 -8.92 -9.89 25.37
CA ALA A 217 -7.58 -10.42 25.23
C ALA A 217 -6.61 -9.87 26.28
N HIS A 218 -6.71 -8.59 26.65
CA HIS A 218 -5.93 -8.02 27.76
C HIS A 218 -6.31 -8.61 29.12
N LEU A 219 -7.57 -9.01 29.31
CA LEU A 219 -8.07 -9.68 30.51
C LEU A 219 -7.86 -11.19 30.52
N ASN A 220 -7.00 -11.72 29.63
CA ASN A 220 -6.74 -13.16 29.49
C ASN A 220 -8.01 -14.00 29.28
N TRP A 221 -8.89 -13.55 28.38
CA TRP A 221 -10.06 -14.31 27.90
C TRP A 221 -10.97 -14.84 29.02
N PRO A 222 -11.73 -13.95 29.69
CA PRO A 222 -12.61 -14.35 30.80
C PRO A 222 -13.69 -15.34 30.36
N ALA A 223 -14.12 -16.17 31.33
CA ALA A 223 -15.25 -17.08 31.14
C ALA A 223 -16.54 -16.27 30.91
N TYR A 224 -17.44 -16.79 30.10
CA TYR A 224 -18.81 -16.30 30.06
C TYR A 224 -19.59 -16.90 31.23
N VAL A 225 -20.32 -16.05 31.94
CA VAL A 225 -21.34 -16.46 32.90
C VAL A 225 -22.67 -15.99 32.30
N SER A 226 -23.67 -16.86 32.24
CA SER A 226 -24.98 -16.46 31.69
C SER A 226 -25.74 -15.60 32.70
N PRO A 227 -26.16 -14.36 32.34
CA PRO A 227 -27.04 -13.56 33.20
C PRO A 227 -28.40 -14.23 33.44
N THR A 228 -28.86 -15.06 32.49
CA THR A 228 -30.13 -15.79 32.58
C THR A 228 -30.09 -16.88 33.66
N LEU A 229 -28.95 -17.56 33.81
CA LEU A 229 -28.78 -18.60 34.83
C LEU A 229 -28.35 -18.05 36.19
N PHE A 230 -27.59 -16.94 36.20
CA PHE A 230 -27.02 -16.36 37.42
C PHE A 230 -27.30 -14.85 37.52
N PRO A 231 -28.55 -14.45 37.82
CA PRO A 231 -28.94 -13.03 37.83
C PRO A 231 -28.24 -12.19 38.91
N ASN A 232 -27.84 -12.80 40.03
CA ASN A 232 -27.26 -12.09 41.18
C ASN A 232 -25.73 -12.03 41.18
N LYS A 233 -25.06 -12.59 40.15
CA LYS A 233 -23.60 -12.61 40.06
C LYS A 233 -23.13 -11.50 39.13
N GLU A 234 -22.02 -10.83 39.46
CA GLU A 234 -21.40 -9.88 38.54
C GLU A 234 -20.93 -10.63 37.29
N VAL A 235 -21.56 -10.32 36.15
CA VAL A 235 -21.43 -11.11 34.92
C VAL A 235 -20.33 -10.59 33.98
N LEU A 236 -20.06 -9.29 34.02
CA LEU A 236 -19.17 -8.60 33.08
C LEU A 236 -18.22 -7.65 33.82
N PRO A 237 -16.92 -7.67 33.50
CA PRO A 237 -15.98 -6.64 33.93
C PRO A 237 -16.44 -5.24 33.52
N ALA A 238 -16.10 -4.22 34.31
CA ALA A 238 -16.51 -2.84 34.06
C ALA A 238 -16.15 -2.33 32.65
N SER A 239 -15.03 -2.76 32.08
CA SER A 239 -14.57 -2.40 30.73
C SER A 239 -15.39 -3.02 29.60
N LEU A 240 -16.21 -4.05 29.87
CA LEU A 240 -16.97 -4.82 28.88
C LEU A 240 -18.49 -4.59 28.98
N LYS A 241 -18.93 -3.57 29.73
CA LYS A 241 -20.36 -3.23 29.87
C LYS A 241 -21.00 -2.79 28.55
N THR A 242 -20.22 -2.32 27.59
CA THR A 242 -20.67 -1.93 26.25
C THR A 242 -21.31 -3.10 25.48
N VAL A 243 -20.79 -4.31 25.65
CA VAL A 243 -21.30 -5.54 24.98
C VAL A 243 -22.33 -6.30 25.82
N ALA A 244 -22.82 -5.70 26.91
CA ALA A 244 -23.88 -6.29 27.73
C ALA A 244 -25.14 -6.68 26.94
N PRO A 245 -25.65 -5.88 25.95
CA PRO A 245 -26.83 -6.26 25.17
C PRO A 245 -26.68 -7.55 24.35
N LEU A 246 -25.45 -7.88 23.94
CA LEU A 246 -25.15 -9.09 23.19
C LEU A 246 -25.03 -10.30 24.12
N THR A 247 -24.24 -10.14 25.19
CA THR A 247 -23.94 -11.20 26.15
C THR A 247 -25.13 -11.55 27.04
N SER A 248 -26.06 -10.63 27.29
CA SER A 248 -27.30 -10.91 28.03
C SER A 248 -28.29 -11.79 27.27
N ARG A 249 -28.22 -11.76 25.94
CA ARG A 249 -29.05 -12.59 25.04
C ARG A 249 -28.36 -13.88 24.63
N ALA A 250 -27.14 -14.12 25.09
CA ALA A 250 -26.35 -15.26 24.65
C ALA A 250 -26.86 -16.58 25.26
N HIS A 251 -26.77 -17.65 24.48
CA HIS A 251 -27.22 -18.97 24.88
C HIS A 251 -26.41 -19.49 26.08
N PRO A 252 -27.05 -20.07 27.12
CA PRO A 252 -26.37 -20.48 28.36
C PRO A 252 -25.31 -21.58 28.18
N LEU A 253 -25.36 -22.34 27.09
CA LEU A 253 -24.36 -23.37 26.75
C LEU A 253 -23.02 -22.79 26.27
N ILE A 254 -22.95 -21.50 25.96
CA ILE A 254 -21.70 -20.85 25.58
C ILE A 254 -20.83 -20.71 26.83
N THR A 255 -19.52 -20.97 26.73
CA THR A 255 -18.60 -20.95 27.88
C THR A 255 -17.60 -19.81 27.85
N SER A 256 -17.30 -19.27 26.67
CA SER A 256 -16.33 -18.19 26.46
C SER A 256 -17.02 -16.88 26.11
N LEU A 257 -16.56 -15.78 26.72
CA LEU A 257 -17.17 -14.46 26.55
C LEU A 257 -17.11 -13.96 25.09
N SER A 258 -16.03 -14.26 24.37
CA SER A 258 -15.89 -13.89 22.96
C SER A 258 -16.94 -14.54 22.06
N CYS A 259 -17.26 -15.81 22.29
CA CYS A 259 -18.32 -16.51 21.56
C CYS A 259 -19.70 -15.92 21.90
N ALA A 260 -19.94 -15.57 23.16
CA ALA A 260 -21.18 -14.92 23.58
C ALA A 260 -21.37 -13.54 22.92
N THR A 261 -20.28 -12.81 22.64
CA THR A 261 -20.36 -11.55 21.87
C THR A 261 -20.51 -11.74 20.36
N LEU A 262 -19.86 -12.76 19.80
CA LEU A 262 -19.73 -12.94 18.36
C LEU A 262 -20.88 -13.75 17.75
N HIS A 263 -21.54 -14.63 18.51
CA HIS A 263 -22.68 -15.41 18.02
C HIS A 263 -23.62 -15.80 19.18
N PRO A 264 -24.31 -14.82 19.81
CA PRO A 264 -25.11 -15.05 21.01
C PRO A 264 -26.20 -16.11 20.83
N SER A 265 -26.79 -16.23 19.64
CA SER A 265 -27.91 -17.13 19.37
C SER A 265 -27.51 -18.60 19.18
N ASP A 266 -26.29 -18.88 18.73
CA ASP A 266 -25.84 -20.23 18.38
C ASP A 266 -24.75 -20.71 19.34
N PRO A 267 -24.91 -21.87 20.00
CA PRO A 267 -23.86 -22.41 20.88
C PRO A 267 -22.67 -23.00 20.10
N SER A 268 -22.88 -23.45 18.87
CA SER A 268 -21.87 -24.15 18.06
C SER A 268 -21.14 -23.20 17.11
N CYS A 269 -19.84 -22.99 17.35
CA CYS A 269 -18.98 -22.13 16.53
C CYS A 269 -18.90 -22.58 15.06
N LEU A 270 -18.86 -23.90 14.82
CA LEU A 270 -18.77 -24.47 13.47
C LEU A 270 -20.02 -24.18 12.63
N ARG A 271 -21.21 -24.26 13.26
CA ARG A 271 -22.47 -23.95 12.58
C ARG A 271 -22.49 -22.50 12.13
N THR A 272 -22.14 -21.57 13.02
CA THR A 272 -22.05 -20.14 12.70
C THR A 272 -21.04 -19.88 11.57
N TYR A 273 -19.90 -20.58 11.57
CA TYR A 273 -18.92 -20.49 10.48
C TYR A 273 -19.51 -20.93 9.14
N LEU A 274 -20.17 -22.09 9.09
CA LEU A 274 -20.78 -22.62 7.87
C LEU A 274 -21.94 -21.75 7.39
N THR A 275 -22.82 -21.29 8.29
CA THR A 275 -23.92 -20.39 7.92
C THR A 275 -23.41 -19.05 7.40
N PHE A 276 -22.36 -18.49 8.01
CA PHE A 276 -21.71 -17.29 7.50
C PHE A 276 -21.13 -17.52 6.09
N TRP A 277 -20.46 -18.65 5.88
CA TRP A 277 -19.87 -18.99 4.59
C TRP A 277 -20.93 -19.12 3.49
N LEU A 278 -22.02 -19.86 3.77
CA LEU A 278 -23.14 -20.07 2.85
C LEU A 278 -23.88 -18.76 2.53
N ASN A 279 -24.09 -17.89 3.51
CA ASN A 279 -24.82 -16.63 3.31
C ASN A 279 -23.96 -15.55 2.64
N SER A 280 -22.66 -15.54 2.89
CA SER A 280 -21.76 -14.49 2.39
C SER A 280 -21.18 -14.81 1.01
N PHE A 281 -21.07 -16.08 0.64
CA PHE A 281 -20.49 -16.47 -0.63
C PHE A 281 -21.26 -15.94 -1.86
N PRO A 282 -22.61 -16.08 -1.97
CA PRO A 282 -23.36 -15.57 -3.11
C PRO A 282 -23.23 -14.05 -3.36
N PRO A 283 -23.34 -13.16 -2.35
CA PRO A 283 -23.16 -11.73 -2.59
C PRO A 283 -21.71 -11.38 -2.98
N PHE A 284 -20.69 -12.09 -2.48
CA PHE A 284 -19.31 -11.91 -2.95
C PHE A 284 -19.15 -12.38 -4.41
N ALA A 285 -19.74 -13.52 -4.77
CA ALA A 285 -19.74 -14.02 -6.15
C ALA A 285 -20.36 -13.00 -7.11
N ARG A 286 -21.54 -12.44 -6.77
CA ARG A 286 -22.17 -11.39 -7.57
C ARG A 286 -21.29 -10.15 -7.69
N PHE A 287 -20.69 -9.68 -6.60
CA PHE A 287 -19.80 -8.51 -6.61
C PHE A 287 -18.59 -8.72 -7.53
N PHE A 288 -17.87 -9.83 -7.38
CA PHE A 288 -16.68 -10.11 -8.20
C PHE A 288 -17.03 -10.46 -9.65
N LEU A 289 -18.21 -11.04 -9.91
CA LEU A 289 -18.70 -11.22 -11.28
C LEU A 289 -18.95 -9.87 -11.95
N ILE A 290 -19.61 -8.91 -11.28
CA ILE A 290 -19.86 -7.57 -11.83
C ILE A 290 -18.53 -6.86 -12.13
N VAL A 291 -17.61 -6.85 -11.17
CA VAL A 291 -16.28 -6.23 -11.35
C VAL A 291 -15.50 -6.94 -12.46
N GLY A 292 -15.49 -8.27 -12.48
CA GLY A 292 -14.81 -9.07 -13.49
C GLY A 292 -15.35 -8.79 -14.89
N SER A 293 -16.67 -8.76 -15.05
CA SER A 293 -17.34 -8.42 -16.31
C SER A 293 -17.01 -6.99 -16.77
N ALA A 294 -17.06 -6.00 -15.87
CA ALA A 294 -16.68 -4.63 -16.19
C ALA A 294 -15.22 -4.52 -16.68
N MET A 295 -14.29 -5.27 -16.07
CA MET A 295 -12.89 -5.30 -16.50
C MET A 295 -12.66 -5.98 -17.85
N THR A 296 -13.63 -6.74 -18.38
CA THR A 296 -13.55 -7.34 -19.73
C THR A 296 -13.99 -6.40 -20.85
N VAL A 297 -14.69 -5.31 -20.54
CA VAL A 297 -15.16 -4.29 -21.50
C VAL A 297 -14.04 -3.72 -22.38
N PRO A 298 -12.85 -3.33 -21.89
CA PRO A 298 -11.77 -2.86 -22.76
C PRO A 298 -11.21 -3.95 -23.69
N ARG A 299 -11.58 -5.22 -23.48
CA ARG A 299 -11.15 -6.37 -24.28
C ARG A 299 -12.32 -7.04 -25.01
N LEU A 300 -13.33 -6.25 -25.40
CA LEU A 300 -14.51 -6.74 -26.14
C LEU A 300 -14.16 -7.55 -27.40
N ARG A 301 -13.07 -7.22 -28.10
CA ARG A 301 -12.59 -8.01 -29.25
C ARG A 301 -12.27 -9.47 -28.89
N THR A 302 -11.67 -9.69 -27.72
CA THR A 302 -11.37 -11.05 -27.25
C THR A 302 -12.61 -11.79 -26.77
N LEU A 303 -13.60 -11.06 -26.22
CA LEU A 303 -14.90 -11.63 -25.87
C LEU A 303 -15.65 -12.08 -27.14
N TYR A 304 -15.56 -11.31 -28.21
CA TYR A 304 -16.17 -11.67 -29.50
C TYR A 304 -15.51 -12.90 -30.13
N ASN A 305 -14.17 -12.93 -30.19
CA ASN A 305 -13.45 -14.05 -30.82
C ASN A 305 -13.50 -15.34 -29.99
N TYR A 306 -13.53 -15.24 -28.65
CA TYR A 306 -13.50 -16.38 -27.74
C TYR A 306 -14.49 -16.21 -26.58
N PRO A 307 -15.81 -16.28 -26.85
CA PRO A 307 -16.83 -15.96 -25.85
C PRO A 307 -16.84 -16.94 -24.68
N PHE A 308 -16.82 -18.25 -24.97
CA PHE A 308 -16.88 -19.28 -23.94
C PHE A 308 -15.64 -19.28 -23.03
N ALA A 309 -14.44 -19.21 -23.62
CA ALA A 309 -13.19 -19.17 -22.85
C ALA A 309 -13.09 -17.91 -21.98
N THR A 310 -13.57 -16.76 -22.47
CA THR A 310 -13.59 -15.51 -21.70
C THR A 310 -14.60 -15.59 -20.56
N ALA A 311 -15.82 -16.07 -20.82
CA ALA A 311 -16.84 -16.27 -19.79
C ALA A 311 -16.37 -17.23 -18.70
N GLN A 312 -15.81 -18.39 -19.06
CA GLN A 312 -15.27 -19.36 -18.12
C GLN A 312 -14.17 -18.75 -17.24
N ARG A 313 -13.26 -17.94 -17.82
CA ARG A 313 -12.22 -17.25 -17.04
C ARG A 313 -12.78 -16.23 -16.06
N VAL A 314 -13.78 -15.44 -16.48
CA VAL A 314 -14.43 -14.45 -15.61
C VAL A 314 -15.13 -15.14 -14.44
N VAL A 315 -15.91 -16.19 -14.73
CA VAL A 315 -16.62 -16.96 -13.71
C VAL A 315 -15.64 -17.66 -12.77
N ALA A 316 -14.64 -18.37 -13.29
CA ALA A 316 -13.64 -19.05 -12.48
C ALA A 316 -12.88 -18.07 -11.56
N ARG A 317 -12.52 -16.89 -12.09
CA ARG A 317 -11.86 -15.84 -11.29
C ARG A 317 -12.79 -15.24 -10.24
N ALA A 318 -14.05 -15.01 -10.57
CA ALA A 318 -15.01 -14.49 -9.60
C ALA A 318 -15.28 -15.50 -8.47
N LEU A 319 -15.41 -16.79 -8.78
CA LEU A 319 -15.55 -17.86 -7.79
C LEU A 319 -14.27 -17.99 -6.93
N GLY A 320 -13.09 -17.93 -7.54
CA GLY A 320 -11.81 -17.94 -6.83
C GLY A 320 -11.67 -16.79 -5.84
N LEU A 321 -11.94 -15.56 -6.29
CA LEU A 321 -11.92 -14.36 -5.44
C LEU A 321 -12.99 -14.39 -4.34
N SER A 322 -14.17 -14.93 -4.62
CA SER A 322 -15.25 -15.07 -3.63
C SER A 322 -14.90 -16.08 -2.56
N THR A 323 -14.33 -17.22 -2.96
CA THR A 323 -13.81 -18.23 -2.04
C THR A 323 -12.71 -17.65 -1.18
N PHE A 324 -11.75 -16.94 -1.78
CA PHE A 324 -10.67 -16.26 -1.07
C PHE A 324 -11.21 -15.25 -0.05
N ALA A 325 -12.10 -14.33 -0.45
CA ALA A 325 -12.61 -13.28 0.42
C ALA A 325 -13.49 -13.85 1.54
N THR A 326 -14.42 -14.75 1.22
CA THR A 326 -15.32 -15.36 2.20
C THR A 326 -14.55 -16.25 3.16
N GLY A 327 -13.63 -17.08 2.65
CA GLY A 327 -12.75 -17.93 3.44
C GLY A 327 -11.85 -17.14 4.38
N ALA A 328 -11.21 -16.07 3.89
CA ALA A 328 -10.36 -15.22 4.72
C ALA A 328 -11.16 -14.51 5.83
N ILE A 329 -12.28 -13.87 5.50
CA ILE A 329 -13.09 -13.15 6.50
C ILE A 329 -13.70 -14.13 7.53
N SER A 330 -14.26 -15.24 7.08
CA SER A 330 -14.85 -16.26 7.96
C SER A 330 -13.80 -16.84 8.91
N THR A 331 -12.61 -17.17 8.41
CA THR A 331 -11.51 -17.71 9.20
C THR A 331 -10.98 -16.67 10.19
N ALA A 332 -10.90 -15.39 9.80
CA ALA A 332 -10.47 -14.32 10.71
C ALA A 332 -11.35 -14.24 11.96
N TRP A 333 -12.68 -14.29 11.81
CA TRP A 333 -13.61 -14.26 12.96
C TRP A 333 -13.69 -15.60 13.68
N ALA A 334 -13.83 -16.71 12.95
CA ALA A 334 -13.95 -18.04 13.55
C ALA A 334 -12.69 -18.47 14.30
N SER A 335 -11.51 -17.98 13.89
CA SER A 335 -10.25 -18.25 14.59
C SER A 335 -10.26 -17.76 16.04
N ILE A 336 -10.97 -16.67 16.33
CA ILE A 336 -11.12 -16.14 17.69
C ILE A 336 -11.78 -17.18 18.59
N CYS A 337 -12.86 -17.79 18.10
CA CYS A 337 -13.57 -18.86 18.81
C CYS A 337 -12.75 -20.16 18.86
N PHE A 338 -12.10 -20.53 17.76
CA PHE A 338 -11.24 -21.73 17.68
C PHE A 338 -10.10 -21.69 18.70
N PHE A 339 -9.44 -20.54 18.87
CA PHE A 339 -8.38 -20.43 19.87
C PHE A 339 -8.90 -20.44 21.31
N GLN A 340 -10.18 -20.15 21.57
CA GLN A 340 -10.75 -20.31 22.92
C GLN A 340 -10.96 -21.77 23.29
N THR A 341 -11.25 -22.64 22.32
CA THR A 341 -11.44 -24.06 22.58
C THR A 341 -10.11 -24.81 22.63
N TYR A 342 -9.13 -24.42 21.82
CA TYR A 342 -7.86 -25.14 21.71
C TYR A 342 -6.75 -24.62 22.63
N LEU A 343 -6.69 -23.32 22.91
CA LEU A 343 -5.62 -22.72 23.72
C LEU A 343 -6.08 -22.33 25.13
N PRO A 344 -5.31 -22.65 26.19
CA PRO A 344 -5.58 -22.16 27.54
C PRO A 344 -5.59 -20.64 27.59
N ARG A 345 -6.43 -20.04 28.45
CA ARG A 345 -6.69 -18.59 28.56
C ARG A 345 -5.47 -17.66 28.57
N HIS A 346 -4.37 -18.09 29.20
CA HIS A 346 -3.14 -17.30 29.35
C HIS A 346 -2.19 -17.41 28.13
N VAL A 347 -2.32 -18.46 27.32
CA VAL A 347 -1.40 -18.71 26.19
C VAL A 347 -1.73 -17.74 25.06
N LEU A 348 -0.74 -16.94 24.67
CA LEU A 348 -0.78 -16.04 23.52
C LEU A 348 -1.96 -15.08 23.53
N ALA A 349 -2.37 -14.56 24.70
CA ALA A 349 -3.64 -13.84 24.87
C ALA A 349 -3.91 -12.77 23.78
N THR A 350 -2.93 -11.93 23.46
CA THR A 350 -3.03 -10.92 22.40
C THR A 350 -2.63 -11.43 21.00
N GLN A 351 -1.68 -12.37 20.94
CA GLN A 351 -1.14 -12.88 19.67
C GLN A 351 -2.10 -13.81 18.91
N ARG A 352 -3.22 -14.24 19.53
CA ARG A 352 -4.26 -15.04 18.85
C ARG A 352 -4.81 -14.34 17.61
N PHE A 353 -4.95 -13.02 17.65
CA PHE A 353 -5.44 -12.26 16.50
C PHE A 353 -4.43 -12.27 15.34
N PHE A 354 -3.13 -12.24 15.64
CA PHE A 354 -2.11 -12.38 14.60
C PHE A 354 -2.18 -13.77 13.96
N LEU A 355 -2.27 -14.83 14.76
CA LEU A 355 -2.41 -16.21 14.26
C LEU A 355 -3.72 -16.41 13.48
N GLY A 356 -4.81 -15.79 13.92
CA GLY A 356 -6.10 -15.83 13.24
C GLY A 356 -6.05 -15.19 11.86
N GLY A 357 -5.41 -14.02 11.76
CA GLY A 357 -5.17 -13.37 10.48
C GLY A 357 -4.19 -14.15 9.60
N PHE A 358 -3.20 -14.82 10.19
CA PHE A 358 -2.29 -15.70 9.47
C PHE A 358 -3.04 -16.86 8.81
N LEU A 359 -3.91 -17.56 9.56
CA LEU A 359 -4.76 -18.62 9.03
C LEU A 359 -5.72 -18.10 7.96
N ALA A 360 -6.30 -16.92 8.16
CA ALA A 360 -7.13 -16.27 7.14
C ALA A 360 -6.35 -16.00 5.85
N GLY A 361 -5.07 -15.63 5.93
CA GLY A 361 -4.24 -15.39 4.76
C GLY A 361 -3.86 -16.65 3.97
N LEU A 362 -3.96 -17.85 4.56
CA LEU A 362 -3.71 -19.11 3.84
C LEU A 362 -4.72 -19.35 2.71
N TRP A 363 -5.92 -18.76 2.79
CA TRP A 363 -6.91 -18.80 1.70
C TRP A 363 -6.38 -18.17 0.40
N ALA A 364 -5.33 -17.36 0.44
CA ALA A 364 -4.65 -16.85 -0.75
C ALA A 364 -4.15 -17.95 -1.68
N TRP A 365 -3.97 -19.18 -1.16
CA TRP A 365 -3.65 -20.35 -1.96
C TRP A 365 -4.63 -20.58 -3.13
N VAL A 366 -5.93 -20.31 -2.92
CA VAL A 366 -6.97 -20.48 -3.95
C VAL A 366 -6.67 -19.64 -5.18
N GLU A 367 -6.19 -18.41 -4.98
CA GLU A 367 -5.95 -17.43 -6.04
C GLU A 367 -4.44 -17.27 -6.34
N ARG A 368 -3.62 -18.27 -5.99
CA ARG A 368 -2.14 -18.20 -6.10
C ARG A 368 -1.60 -17.90 -7.50
N ARG A 369 -2.35 -18.26 -8.55
CA ARG A 369 -1.93 -18.09 -9.96
C ARG A 369 -2.22 -16.70 -10.52
N SER A 370 -3.35 -16.08 -10.15
CA SER A 370 -3.84 -14.83 -10.76
C SER A 370 -4.01 -13.67 -9.77
N GLY A 371 -3.83 -13.89 -8.46
CA GLY A 371 -4.06 -12.93 -7.38
C GLY A 371 -2.92 -11.98 -7.05
N ARG A 372 -1.81 -12.02 -7.78
CA ARG A 372 -0.58 -11.28 -7.44
C ARG A 372 -0.82 -9.80 -7.12
N GLY A 373 -1.65 -9.11 -7.90
CA GLY A 373 -1.96 -7.69 -7.67
C GLY A 373 -2.65 -7.44 -6.33
N ILE A 374 -3.56 -8.33 -5.93
CA ILE A 374 -4.32 -8.24 -4.67
C ILE A 374 -3.41 -8.55 -3.48
N PHE A 375 -2.53 -9.54 -3.61
CA PHE A 375 -1.57 -9.90 -2.57
C PHE A 375 -0.58 -8.76 -2.31
N LEU A 376 -0.04 -8.15 -3.38
CA LEU A 376 0.84 -6.99 -3.25
C LEU A 376 0.11 -5.77 -2.67
N HIS A 377 -1.16 -5.55 -3.03
CA HIS A 377 -1.94 -4.47 -2.43
C HIS A 377 -2.15 -4.68 -0.92
N SER A 378 -2.52 -5.90 -0.51
CA SER A 378 -2.70 -6.26 0.90
C SER A 378 -1.38 -6.17 1.69
N ALA A 379 -0.27 -6.58 1.09
CA ALA A 379 1.05 -6.47 1.70
C ALA A 379 1.48 -5.00 1.90
N ARG A 380 1.24 -4.13 0.92
CA ARG A 380 1.49 -2.68 1.08
C ARG A 380 0.66 -2.08 2.20
N ALA A 381 -0.63 -2.42 2.26
CA ALA A 381 -1.54 -1.97 3.31
C ALA A 381 -1.09 -2.46 4.70
N SER A 382 -0.59 -3.69 4.79
CA SER A 382 -0.04 -4.27 6.01
C SER A 382 1.24 -3.55 6.47
N VAL A 383 2.16 -3.26 5.54
CA VAL A 383 3.40 -2.51 5.85
C VAL A 383 3.10 -1.09 6.31
N ASP A 384 2.17 -0.39 5.66
CA ASP A 384 1.73 0.94 6.10
C ASP A 384 1.14 0.89 7.52
N SER A 385 0.27 -0.10 7.78
CA SER A 385 -0.32 -0.31 9.10
C SER A 385 0.73 -0.63 10.15
N LEU A 386 1.67 -1.54 9.87
CA LEU A 386 2.78 -1.90 10.76
C LEU A 386 3.66 -0.69 11.09
N TRP A 387 3.98 0.13 10.08
CA TRP A 387 4.74 1.37 10.28
C TRP A 387 4.05 2.31 11.27
N LYS A 388 2.75 2.55 11.08
CA LYS A 388 1.91 3.40 11.96
C LYS A 388 1.84 2.82 13.38
N VAL A 389 1.64 1.51 13.52
CA VAL A 389 1.65 0.82 14.82
C VAL A 389 3.00 0.99 15.52
N GLY A 390 4.12 0.79 14.81
CA GLY A 390 5.44 0.93 15.41
C GLY A 390 5.78 2.36 15.83
N VAL A 391 5.26 3.38 15.12
CA VAL A 391 5.36 4.78 15.57
C VAL A 391 4.54 5.00 16.84
N LYS A 392 3.29 4.50 16.87
CA LYS A 392 2.39 4.64 18.03
C LYS A 392 2.92 3.94 19.28
N ARG A 393 3.44 2.72 19.12
CA ARG A 393 4.04 1.91 20.20
C ARG A 393 5.49 2.29 20.52
N ARG A 394 6.03 3.31 19.85
CA ARG A 394 7.41 3.82 20.02
C ARG A 394 8.51 2.77 19.76
N TRP A 395 8.26 1.81 18.87
CA TRP A 395 9.28 0.88 18.38
C TRP A 395 10.34 1.61 17.54
N TRP A 396 9.91 2.64 16.80
CA TRP A 396 10.78 3.51 16.02
C TRP A 396 10.29 4.95 16.05
N LYS A 397 11.21 5.90 15.84
CA LYS A 397 10.91 7.33 15.76
C LYS A 397 10.49 7.69 14.33
N ALA A 398 9.39 8.42 14.20
CA ALA A 398 8.95 8.94 12.90
C ALA A 398 9.98 9.95 12.36
N MET A 399 10.68 9.58 11.28
CA MET A 399 11.62 10.46 10.60
C MET A 399 10.86 11.47 9.72
N LYS A 400 11.18 12.77 9.87
CA LYS A 400 10.65 13.81 8.99
C LYS A 400 11.16 13.57 7.56
N GLY A 401 10.25 13.40 6.61
CA GLY A 401 10.61 13.13 5.20
C GLY A 401 11.12 11.71 4.93
N GLY A 402 10.90 10.74 5.82
CA GLY A 402 11.30 9.35 5.58
C GLY A 402 10.64 8.72 4.34
N ASP A 403 9.43 9.16 4.00
CA ASP A 403 8.73 8.82 2.76
C ASP A 403 9.52 9.20 1.52
N VAL A 404 10.15 10.38 1.52
CA VAL A 404 10.99 10.83 0.40
C VAL A 404 12.25 9.98 0.26
N TRP A 405 12.93 9.67 1.36
CA TRP A 405 14.12 8.81 1.32
C TRP A 405 13.84 7.41 0.81
N VAL A 406 12.74 6.79 1.27
CA VAL A 406 12.29 5.47 0.79
C VAL A 406 11.98 5.53 -0.70
N PHE A 407 11.32 6.59 -1.16
CA PHE A 407 11.01 6.79 -2.58
C PHE A 407 12.28 6.97 -3.44
N VAL A 408 13.24 7.79 -3.00
CA VAL A 408 14.53 7.99 -3.68
C VAL A 408 15.27 6.66 -3.78
N LEU A 409 15.38 5.92 -2.67
CA LEU A 409 16.03 4.61 -2.66
C LEU A 409 15.34 3.62 -3.61
N ALA A 410 14.01 3.58 -3.61
CA ALA A 410 13.24 2.71 -4.49
C ALA A 410 13.46 3.05 -5.98
N LEU A 411 13.51 4.32 -6.34
CA LEU A 411 13.82 4.76 -7.70
C LEU A 411 15.27 4.45 -8.09
N MET A 412 16.21 4.65 -7.18
CA MET A 412 17.62 4.31 -7.41
C MET A 412 17.77 2.81 -7.70
N VAL A 413 17.18 1.94 -6.86
CA VAL A 413 17.20 0.48 -7.06
C VAL A 413 16.55 0.11 -8.40
N THR A 414 15.41 0.73 -8.73
CA THR A 414 14.73 0.48 -10.02
C THR A 414 15.63 0.86 -11.21
N GLY A 415 16.34 1.98 -11.13
CA GLY A 415 17.26 2.41 -12.17
C GLY A 415 18.48 1.49 -12.31
N VAL A 416 19.06 1.05 -11.20
CA VAL A 416 20.19 0.09 -11.20
C VAL A 416 19.76 -1.25 -11.79
N VAL A 417 18.58 -1.76 -11.42
CA VAL A 417 18.05 -3.01 -11.99
C VAL A 417 17.82 -2.87 -13.49
N TYR A 418 17.28 -1.73 -13.93
CA TYR A 418 17.05 -1.48 -15.35
C TYR A 418 18.35 -1.43 -16.18
N GLU A 419 19.41 -0.83 -15.65
CA GLU A 419 20.72 -0.78 -16.31
C GLU A 419 21.41 -2.14 -16.37
N ARG A 420 21.26 -2.94 -15.32
CA ARG A 420 21.82 -4.29 -15.28
C ARG A 420 21.07 -5.23 -16.22
N ASP A 421 19.75 -5.25 -16.11
CA ASP A 421 18.89 -6.10 -16.92
C ASP A 421 17.49 -5.49 -17.06
N ALA A 422 17.22 -4.88 -18.22
CA ALA A 422 15.90 -4.34 -18.54
C ALA A 422 14.81 -5.43 -18.58
N ARG A 423 15.16 -6.71 -18.82
CA ARG A 423 14.22 -7.85 -18.86
C ARG A 423 13.69 -8.20 -17.46
N ALA A 424 14.42 -7.88 -16.38
CA ALA A 424 13.97 -8.06 -15.01
C ALA A 424 12.67 -7.30 -14.70
N ILE A 425 12.42 -6.21 -15.43
CA ILE A 425 11.15 -5.49 -15.42
C ILE A 425 10.19 -6.16 -16.41
N ARG A 426 9.31 -7.02 -15.91
CA ARG A 426 8.36 -7.78 -16.74
C ARG A 426 7.27 -6.92 -17.41
N GLU A 427 6.96 -5.76 -16.85
CA GLU A 427 5.85 -4.90 -17.32
C GLU A 427 6.31 -3.96 -18.44
N ARG A 428 5.77 -4.15 -19.66
CA ARG A 428 6.08 -3.30 -20.83
C ARG A 428 5.87 -1.79 -20.59
N PRO A 429 4.73 -1.34 -20.02
CA PRO A 429 4.52 0.09 -19.80
C PRO A 429 5.53 0.68 -18.81
N TRP A 430 6.02 -0.14 -17.88
CA TRP A 430 7.03 0.29 -16.92
C TRP A 430 8.39 0.45 -17.59
N ARG A 431 8.82 -0.52 -18.42
CA ARG A 431 10.07 -0.40 -19.18
C ARG A 431 10.07 0.82 -20.10
N GLN A 432 8.98 1.00 -20.85
CA GLN A 432 8.80 2.17 -21.72
C GLN A 432 8.79 3.47 -20.93
N GLY A 433 8.15 3.47 -19.76
CA GLY A 433 8.15 4.63 -18.85
C GLY A 433 9.55 4.97 -18.33
N VAL A 434 10.36 3.98 -17.95
CA VAL A 434 11.75 4.20 -17.49
C VAL A 434 12.62 4.70 -18.64
N SER A 435 12.53 4.11 -19.82
CA SER A 435 13.19 4.57 -21.06
C SER A 435 12.82 6.03 -21.39
N TRP A 436 11.53 6.37 -21.30
CA TRP A 436 11.04 7.71 -21.58
C TRP A 436 11.56 8.74 -20.56
N VAL A 437 11.56 8.40 -19.27
CA VAL A 437 12.10 9.27 -18.21
C VAL A 437 13.60 9.51 -18.39
N ARG A 438 14.33 8.55 -18.97
CA ARG A 438 15.76 8.66 -19.29
C ARG A 438 16.05 9.46 -20.57
N GLY A 439 15.03 9.79 -21.35
CA GLY A 439 15.18 10.52 -22.62
C GLY A 439 15.55 9.62 -23.81
N GLU A 440 15.47 8.30 -23.65
CA GLU A 440 15.72 7.30 -24.71
C GLU A 440 14.48 7.08 -25.61
N GLY A 441 13.40 7.84 -25.35
CA GLY A 441 12.12 7.71 -26.05
C GLY A 441 11.24 6.60 -25.47
N TRP A 442 10.05 6.42 -26.04
CA TRP A 442 9.10 5.39 -25.62
C TRP A 442 9.43 4.03 -26.26
N ARG A 443 10.62 3.49 -25.96
CA ARG A 443 11.18 2.26 -26.53
C ARG A 443 11.28 1.14 -25.50
N ASP A 444 11.35 -0.11 -25.97
CA ASP A 444 11.35 -1.31 -25.13
C ASP A 444 12.64 -2.13 -25.30
N TRP A 445 13.71 -1.65 -24.64
CA TRP A 445 15.03 -2.28 -24.64
C TRP A 445 15.09 -3.72 -24.07
N GLY A 446 13.99 -4.23 -23.50
CA GLY A 446 13.93 -5.62 -23.03
C GLY A 446 13.73 -6.65 -24.15
N VAL A 447 13.38 -6.21 -25.37
CA VAL A 447 13.04 -7.08 -26.51
C VAL A 447 14.05 -6.98 -27.66
N ASP A 448 14.72 -5.83 -27.83
CA ASP A 448 15.58 -5.54 -28.98
C ASP A 448 16.89 -6.37 -29.04
N GLY A 449 17.22 -7.14 -27.99
CA GLY A 449 18.40 -8.03 -27.98
C GLY A 449 18.20 -9.39 -28.65
N GLU A 450 17.08 -9.62 -29.33
CA GLU A 450 16.81 -10.85 -30.12
C GLU A 450 16.56 -10.57 -31.60
N SER A 451 16.42 -9.31 -32.02
CA SER A 451 16.16 -9.00 -33.44
C SER A 451 17.42 -8.88 -34.30
N ASP A 452 18.60 -8.73 -33.68
CA ASP A 452 19.84 -8.46 -34.42
C ASP A 452 20.75 -9.70 -34.54
N ASP A 453 20.54 -10.75 -33.72
CA ASP A 453 21.40 -11.95 -33.72
C ASP A 453 20.83 -13.14 -34.53
N GLU A 454 19.58 -13.09 -35.00
CA GLU A 454 19.00 -14.12 -35.89
C GLU A 454 19.06 -13.77 -37.39
N ALA A 455 19.63 -12.62 -37.75
CA ALA A 455 19.66 -12.13 -39.14
C ALA A 455 20.92 -12.52 -39.95
N ASP A 456 21.99 -12.98 -39.30
CA ASP A 456 23.29 -13.21 -39.97
C ASP A 456 23.64 -14.70 -40.25
N ASP A 457 22.81 -15.66 -39.84
CA ASP A 457 23.09 -17.12 -40.02
C ASP A 457 22.35 -17.77 -41.22
N VAL A 458 21.75 -16.99 -42.13
CA VAL A 458 20.99 -17.52 -43.30
C VAL A 458 21.55 -17.06 -44.65
N LYS A 459 22.83 -16.66 -44.71
CA LYS A 459 23.53 -16.41 -45.98
C LYS A 459 24.89 -17.11 -45.99
N ASP A 460 24.89 -18.44 -46.12
CA ASP A 460 26.01 -19.19 -46.71
C ASP A 460 25.68 -20.69 -46.93
N LYS A 461 24.49 -20.96 -47.48
CA LYS A 461 24.16 -22.26 -48.08
C LYS A 461 23.25 -22.05 -49.28
N ASP A 462 23.84 -21.65 -50.39
CA ASP A 462 23.42 -21.96 -51.76
C ASP A 462 24.49 -21.41 -52.70
N GLU A 463 25.57 -22.16 -52.89
CA GLU A 463 26.36 -22.33 -54.14
C GLU A 463 27.38 -23.47 -54.00
#